data_AF-A0A1H1RDJ3-F1
#
_entry.id   AF-A0A1H1RDJ3-F1
#
_cell.length_a   1.000
_cell.length_b   1.000
_cell.length_c   1.000
_cell.angle_alpha   90.00
_cell.angle_beta   90.00
_cell.angle_gamma   90.00
#
_symmetry.space_group_name_H-M   'P 1'
#
loop_
_entity.id
_entity.type
_entity.pdbx_description
1 polymer ?
#
loop_
_entity_poly.entity_id
_entity_poly.type
_entity_poly.pdbx_seq_one_letter_code
_entity_poly.pdbx_strand_id
1 'polypeptide(L)'
;MNSLTTFPARIAAFLALILMPAAASAQTEAARSESPITDALLWMQNLLLGPIATSLAVMAVAGVGFMMLTGRMNWRYGGTVIIGVFIIFGAPRLVNTMATF
;
A
#
# COMPACT_ATOMS: atom_id res chain seq x y z
N MET A 1 -55.54 12.61 -14.26
CA MET A 1 -54.95 13.47 -13.21
C MET A 1 -53.82 12.70 -12.51
N ASN A 2 -52.77 12.29 -13.24
CA ASN A 2 -51.76 11.34 -12.72
C ASN A 2 -50.30 11.79 -13.00
N SER A 3 -50.08 12.90 -13.72
CA SER A 3 -48.73 13.36 -14.09
C SER A 3 -48.05 14.22 -13.01
N LEU A 4 -48.77 14.62 -11.96
CA LEU A 4 -48.25 15.49 -10.90
C LEU A 4 -47.56 14.72 -9.76
N THR A 5 -47.82 13.42 -9.62
CA THR A 5 -47.22 12.56 -8.58
C THR A 5 -45.96 11.82 -9.06
N THR A 6 -45.74 11.72 -10.38
CA THR A 6 -44.56 11.05 -10.96
C THR A 6 -43.32 11.94 -11.01
N PHE A 7 -43.48 13.26 -11.03
CA PHE A 7 -42.39 14.24 -11.02
C PHE A 7 -41.56 14.22 -9.71
N PRO A 8 -42.16 14.30 -8.51
CA PRO A 8 -41.39 14.19 -7.26
C PRO A 8 -40.81 12.78 -7.08
N ALA A 9 -41.49 11.74 -7.55
CA ALA A 9 -41.00 10.37 -7.51
C ALA A 9 -39.74 10.17 -8.38
N ARG A 10 -39.66 10.84 -9.55
CA ARG A 10 -38.47 10.82 -10.41
C ARG A 10 -37.29 11.54 -9.79
N ILE A 11 -37.52 12.68 -9.14
CA ILE A 11 -36.47 13.43 -8.43
C ILE A 11 -35.97 12.62 -7.23
N ALA A 12 -36.86 12.00 -6.47
CA ALA A 12 -36.50 11.11 -5.37
C ALA A 12 -35.71 9.87 -5.83
N ALA A 13 -36.07 9.28 -6.98
CA ALA A 13 -35.32 8.17 -7.57
C ALA A 13 -33.93 8.60 -8.06
N PHE A 14 -33.80 9.80 -8.63
CA PHE A 14 -32.51 10.35 -9.05
C PHE A 14 -31.61 10.68 -7.85
N LEU A 15 -32.21 11.23 -6.79
CA LEU A 15 -31.53 11.50 -5.53
C LEU A 15 -31.10 10.20 -4.83
N ALA A 16 -31.95 9.16 -4.85
CA ALA A 16 -31.63 7.84 -4.33
C ALA A 16 -30.48 7.18 -5.11
N LEU A 17 -30.41 7.39 -6.44
CA LEU A 17 -29.31 6.91 -7.27
C LEU A 17 -27.98 7.60 -6.94
N ILE A 18 -28.01 8.89 -6.60
CA ILE A 18 -26.83 9.67 -6.18
C ILE A 18 -26.41 9.32 -4.74
N LEU A 19 -27.37 9.00 -3.85
CA LEU A 19 -27.12 8.60 -2.46
C LEU A 19 -26.94 7.08 -2.28
N MET A 20 -26.86 6.29 -3.34
CA MET A 20 -26.54 4.85 -3.29
C MET A 20 -25.08 4.56 -3.67
N PRO A 21 -24.09 4.77 -2.78
CA PRO A 21 -22.80 4.09 -2.90
C PRO A 21 -22.94 2.55 -2.84
N ALA A 22 -24.00 2.04 -2.21
CA ALA A 22 -24.21 0.62 -1.92
C ALA A 22 -24.34 -0.27 -3.17
N ALA A 23 -24.95 0.24 -4.25
CA ALA A 23 -25.08 -0.51 -5.51
C ALA A 23 -23.74 -0.57 -6.28
N ALA A 24 -22.91 0.48 -6.17
CA ALA A 24 -21.57 0.51 -6.75
C ALA A 24 -20.56 -0.37 -5.99
N SER A 25 -20.67 -0.44 -4.66
CA SER A 25 -19.86 -1.36 -3.85
C SER A 25 -20.26 -2.82 -4.02
N ALA A 26 -21.53 -3.12 -4.26
CA ALA A 26 -22.00 -4.48 -4.54
C ALA A 26 -21.52 -5.02 -5.90
N GLN A 27 -21.39 -4.15 -6.91
CA GLN A 27 -20.84 -4.55 -8.21
C GLN A 27 -19.33 -4.79 -8.16
N THR A 28 -18.63 -4.13 -7.22
CA THR A 28 -17.21 -4.36 -6.94
C THR A 28 -17.00 -5.69 -6.21
N GLU A 29 -17.90 -6.10 -5.32
CA GLU A 29 -17.86 -7.43 -4.69
C GLU A 29 -18.26 -8.55 -5.66
N ALA A 30 -19.29 -8.35 -6.48
CA ALA A 30 -19.76 -9.35 -7.45
C ALA A 30 -18.70 -9.64 -8.54
N ALA A 31 -17.93 -8.64 -8.97
CA ALA A 31 -16.82 -8.81 -9.91
C ALA A 31 -15.53 -9.39 -9.30
N ARG A 32 -15.44 -9.48 -7.96
CA ARG A 32 -14.28 -10.04 -7.22
C ARG A 32 -14.41 -11.53 -6.92
N SER A 33 -15.45 -12.17 -7.46
CA SER A 33 -15.71 -13.61 -7.30
C SER A 33 -14.72 -14.49 -8.07
N GLU A 34 -13.82 -13.90 -8.85
CA GLU A 34 -12.74 -14.61 -9.55
C GLU A 34 -11.54 -14.82 -8.60
N SER A 35 -11.75 -15.69 -7.62
CA SER A 35 -10.75 -16.36 -6.77
C SER A 35 -10.21 -15.57 -5.54
N PRO A 36 -10.82 -15.73 -4.35
CA PRO A 36 -10.24 -15.30 -3.06
C PRO A 36 -8.80 -15.78 -2.82
N ILE A 37 -8.42 -16.87 -3.48
CA ILE A 37 -7.06 -17.41 -3.49
C ILE A 37 -6.07 -16.47 -4.19
N THR A 38 -6.41 -15.86 -5.32
CA THR A 38 -5.51 -14.94 -6.02
C THR A 38 -5.34 -13.64 -5.25
N ASP A 39 -6.40 -13.13 -4.61
CA ASP A 39 -6.34 -11.95 -3.74
C ASP A 39 -5.48 -12.24 -2.49
N ALA A 40 -5.60 -13.44 -1.90
CA ALA A 40 -4.73 -13.89 -0.82
C ALA A 40 -3.26 -14.01 -1.27
N LEU A 41 -3.01 -14.56 -2.47
CA LEU A 41 -1.66 -14.65 -3.04
C LEU A 41 -1.05 -13.25 -3.30
N LEU A 42 -1.84 -12.29 -3.79
CA LEU A 42 -1.39 -10.91 -4.01
C LEU A 42 -1.11 -10.20 -2.68
N TRP A 43 -1.91 -10.44 -1.65
CA TRP A 43 -1.63 -9.93 -0.29
C TRP A 43 -0.33 -10.49 0.26
N MET A 44 -0.10 -11.80 0.14
CA MET A 44 1.15 -12.43 0.58
C MET A 44 2.34 -11.92 -0.24
N GLN A 45 2.17 -11.74 -1.55
CA GLN A 45 3.19 -11.13 -2.41
C GLN A 45 3.53 -9.70 -1.96
N ASN A 46 2.53 -8.89 -1.64
CA ASN A 46 2.72 -7.53 -1.15
C ASN A 46 3.45 -7.52 0.20
N LEU A 47 3.14 -8.44 1.11
CA LEU A 47 3.85 -8.57 2.38
C LEU A 47 5.33 -8.95 2.17
N LEU A 48 5.60 -9.89 1.27
CA LEU A 48 6.95 -10.36 0.98
C LEU A 48 7.82 -9.33 0.27
N LEU A 49 7.24 -8.54 -0.65
CA LEU A 49 7.98 -7.57 -1.44
C LEU A 49 8.13 -6.19 -0.78
N GLY A 50 7.20 -5.76 0.08
CA GLY A 50 7.23 -4.40 0.65
C GLY A 50 7.57 -4.36 2.15
N PRO A 51 6.63 -4.72 3.05
CA PRO A 51 6.78 -4.57 4.50
C PRO A 51 7.90 -5.42 5.09
N ILE A 52 8.02 -6.68 4.69
CA ILE A 52 9.01 -7.60 5.28
C ILE A 52 10.43 -7.16 4.92
N ALA A 53 10.67 -6.80 3.66
CA ALA A 53 11.97 -6.28 3.21
C ALA A 53 12.42 -5.07 4.05
N THR A 54 11.49 -4.15 4.31
CA THR A 54 11.78 -2.94 5.09
C THR A 54 12.04 -3.26 6.56
N SER A 55 11.27 -4.17 7.16
CA SER A 55 11.47 -4.58 8.56
C SER A 55 12.82 -5.27 8.81
N LEU A 56 13.27 -6.14 7.89
CA LEU A 56 14.54 -6.86 8.01
C LEU A 56 15.72 -5.90 7.97
N ALA A 57 15.65 -4.88 7.12
CA ALA A 57 16.67 -3.84 7.06
C ALA A 57 16.75 -3.04 8.35
N VAL A 58 15.60 -2.67 8.94
CA VAL A 58 15.58 -1.96 10.22
C VAL A 58 16.16 -2.82 11.35
N MET A 59 15.88 -4.14 11.35
CA MET A 59 16.49 -5.07 12.32
C MET A 59 18.02 -5.16 12.17
N ALA A 60 18.53 -5.15 10.94
CA ALA A 60 19.97 -5.09 10.69
C ALA A 60 20.60 -3.76 11.19
N VAL A 61 19.93 -2.63 10.99
CA VAL A 61 20.35 -1.31 11.51
C VAL A 61 20.40 -1.30 13.04
N ALA A 62 19.39 -1.86 13.70
CA ALA A 62 19.35 -1.98 15.16
C ALA A 62 20.49 -2.86 15.69
N GLY A 63 20.81 -3.97 15.02
CA GLY A 63 21.96 -4.81 15.34
C GLY A 63 23.30 -4.07 15.26
N VAL A 64 23.45 -3.16 14.30
CA VAL A 64 24.67 -2.33 14.16
C VAL A 64 24.74 -1.25 15.23
N GLY A 65 23.63 -0.63 15.58
CA GLY A 65 23.54 0.28 16.72
C GLY A 65 23.93 -0.41 18.04
N PHE A 66 23.53 -1.67 18.21
CA PHE A 66 23.94 -2.49 19.35
C PHE A 66 25.46 -2.80 19.33
N MET A 67 26.03 -3.06 18.16
CA MET A 67 27.47 -3.29 17.97
C MET A 67 28.33 -2.02 18.16
N MET A 68 27.74 -0.83 18.06
CA MET A 68 28.40 0.43 18.39
C MET A 68 28.42 0.69 19.90
N LEU A 69 27.47 0.17 20.68
CA LEU A 69 27.43 0.29 22.14
C LEU A 69 28.46 -0.59 22.85
N THR A 70 29.00 -1.63 22.20
CA THR A 70 30.11 -2.46 22.72
C THR A 70 31.46 -1.73 22.80
N GLY A 71 31.49 -0.42 22.55
CA GLY A 71 32.47 0.49 23.15
C GLY A 71 33.85 0.54 22.49
N ARG A 72 34.13 -0.26 21.45
CA ARG A 72 35.41 -0.20 20.71
C ARG A 72 35.31 -0.37 19.17
N MET A 73 34.12 -0.30 18.59
CA MET A 73 33.95 -0.53 17.15
C MET A 73 34.20 0.74 16.34
N ASN A 74 35.11 0.64 15.36
CA ASN A 74 35.51 1.72 14.47
C ASN A 74 34.26 2.38 13.85
N TRP A 75 34.06 3.67 14.07
CA TRP A 75 33.02 4.51 13.44
C TRP A 75 32.88 4.25 11.91
N ARG A 76 33.96 3.83 11.26
CA ARG A 76 34.00 3.34 9.88
C ARG A 76 32.97 2.23 9.59
N TYR A 77 32.78 1.26 10.50
CA TYR A 77 31.79 0.19 10.33
C TYR A 77 30.36 0.70 10.38
N GLY A 78 30.05 1.65 11.28
CA GLY A 78 28.73 2.28 11.30
C GLY A 78 28.45 3.07 10.02
N GLY A 79 29.46 3.80 9.51
CA GLY A 79 29.35 4.53 8.25
C GLY A 79 29.01 3.63 7.05
N THR A 80 29.71 2.49 6.91
CA THR A 80 29.46 1.55 5.80
C THR A 80 28.04 0.97 5.82
N VAL A 81 27.50 0.66 7.01
CA VAL A 81 26.13 0.13 7.15
C VAL A 81 25.09 1.17 6.75
N ILE A 82 25.23 2.41 7.22
CA ILE A 82 24.31 3.51 6.89
C ILE A 82 24.26 3.73 5.38
N ILE A 83 25.44 3.72 4.73
CA ILE A 83 25.56 3.84 3.27
C ILE A 83 24.87 2.65 2.57
N GLY A 84 25.09 1.43 3.04
CA GLY A 84 24.44 0.24 2.47
C GLY A 84 22.91 0.29 2.52
N VAL A 85 22.34 0.70 3.66
CA VAL A 85 20.89 0.84 3.83
C VAL A 85 20.34 1.96 2.94
N PHE A 86 21.05 3.08 2.83
CA PHE A 86 20.65 4.17 1.95
C PHE A 86 20.57 3.72 0.48
N ILE A 87 21.50 2.88 0.02
CA ILE A 87 21.48 2.38 -1.36
C ILE A 87 20.28 1.44 -1.58
N ILE A 88 20.05 0.48 -0.68
CA ILE A 88 18.97 -0.51 -0.82
C ILE A 88 17.58 0.15 -0.84
N PHE A 89 17.33 1.12 0.04
CA PHE A 89 16.01 1.78 0.17
C PHE A 89 15.87 3.09 -0.61
N GLY A 90 16.98 3.73 -0.96
CA GLY A 90 17.00 5.00 -1.70
C GLY A 90 16.95 4.80 -3.21
N ALA A 91 17.60 3.77 -3.76
CA ALA A 91 17.68 3.53 -5.19
C ALA A 91 16.32 3.36 -5.91
N PRO A 92 15.30 2.67 -5.35
CA PRO A 92 14.02 2.51 -6.03
C PRO A 92 13.31 3.83 -6.34
N ARG A 93 13.46 4.85 -5.48
CA ARG A 93 12.86 6.17 -5.70
C ARG A 93 13.47 6.89 -6.90
N LEU A 94 14.79 6.77 -7.06
CA LEU A 94 15.51 7.34 -8.21
C LEU A 94 15.12 6.63 -9.51
N VAL A 95 15.03 5.30 -9.48
CA VAL A 95 14.57 4.50 -10.64
C VAL A 95 13.14 4.83 -11.03
N ASN A 96 12.23 4.92 -10.05
CA ASN A 96 10.83 5.23 -10.34
C ASN A 96 10.66 6.60 -10.98
N THR A 97 11.46 7.60 -10.57
CA THR A 97 11.47 8.88 -11.29
C THR A 97 11.93 8.73 -12.73
N MET A 98 13.01 7.97 -13.01
CA MET A 98 13.47 7.75 -14.40
C MET A 98 12.50 6.94 -15.26
N ALA A 99 11.75 6.02 -14.67
CA ALA A 99 10.78 5.17 -15.37
C ALA A 99 9.46 5.89 -15.70
N THR A 100 9.22 7.06 -15.09
CA THR A 100 7.97 7.84 -15.26
C THR A 100 8.16 9.02 -16.22
N PHE A 101 9.37 9.27 -16.70
CA PHE A 101 9.66 10.21 -17.79
C PHE A 101 9.76 9.48 -19.13
#